data_AF-A0A653BRH4-F1
#
_entry.id   AF-A0A653BRH4-F1
#
_cell.length_a   1.000
_cell.length_b   1.000
_cell.length_c   1.000
_cell.angle_alpha   90.00
_cell.angle_beta   90.00
_cell.angle_gamma   90.00
#
_symmetry.space_group_name_H-M   'P 1'
#
loop_
_entity.id
_entity.type
_entity.pdbx_description
1 polymer ?
#
loop_
_entity_poly.entity_id
_entity_poly.type
_entity_poly.pdbx_seq_one_letter_code
_entity_poly.pdbx_strand_id
1 'polypeptide(L)'
;MKHTRKPVEYMVAAAKNLPPHVILPIVRLTINRDGIQFVNITDKAVKSESIRFSVDAISYGVQDLVYTRVFSMIIVTDDSLDNGVPFECHSFVCESKDQARRITYALAACFQDYGRKVKLDGKERAIKKFA
;
A
#
# COMPACT_ATOMS: atom_id res chain seq x y z
N MET A 1 -1.95 -6.44 15.96
CA MET A 1 -2.60 -6.26 14.64
C MET A 1 -4.13 -6.11 14.75
N LYS A 2 -4.66 -5.16 15.54
CA LYS A 2 -6.13 -4.97 15.67
C LYS A 2 -6.72 -3.99 14.65
N HIS A 3 -5.89 -3.10 14.07
CA HIS A 3 -6.36 -1.97 13.25
C HIS A 3 -6.60 -2.30 11.77
N THR A 4 -6.02 -3.36 11.22
CA THR A 4 -6.27 -3.79 9.83
C THR A 4 -7.34 -4.87 9.70
N ARG A 5 -7.70 -5.56 10.79
CA ARG A 5 -8.57 -6.75 10.74
C ARG A 5 -9.98 -6.46 10.24
N LYS A 6 -10.67 -5.53 10.89
CA LYS A 6 -12.04 -5.14 10.52
C LYS A 6 -12.12 -4.57 9.10
N PRO A 7 -11.23 -3.64 8.67
CA PRO A 7 -11.22 -3.16 7.29
C PRO A 7 -11.03 -4.27 6.26
N VAL A 8 -10.11 -5.21 6.50
CA VAL A 8 -9.89 -6.35 5.60
C VAL A 8 -11.10 -7.26 5.55
N GLU A 9 -11.70 -7.59 6.69
CA GLU A 9 -12.92 -8.39 6.74
C GLU A 9 -14.06 -7.74 5.97
N TYR A 10 -14.24 -6.42 6.11
CA TYR A 10 -15.23 -5.66 5.36
C TYR A 10 -14.98 -5.71 3.85
N MET A 11 -13.74 -5.47 3.40
CA MET A 11 -13.38 -5.53 1.99
C MET A 11 -13.53 -6.93 1.41
N VAL A 12 -13.19 -7.99 2.16
CA VAL A 12 -13.38 -9.37 1.73
C VAL A 12 -14.86 -9.74 1.67
N ALA A 13 -15.67 -9.29 2.63
CA ALA A 13 -17.12 -9.49 2.59
C ALA A 13 -17.74 -8.77 1.38
N ALA A 14 -17.36 -7.52 1.13
CA ALA A 14 -17.80 -6.77 -0.05
C ALA A 14 -17.42 -7.48 -1.36
N ALA A 15 -16.17 -7.96 -1.48
CA ALA A 15 -15.71 -8.71 -2.64
C ALA A 15 -16.47 -10.02 -2.87
N LYS A 16 -16.85 -10.73 -1.81
CA LYS A 16 -17.64 -11.96 -1.89
C LYS A 16 -19.10 -11.73 -2.29
N ASN A 17 -19.63 -10.54 -2.03
CA ASN A 17 -21.01 -10.16 -2.31
C ASN A 17 -21.17 -9.42 -3.65
N LEU A 18 -20.15 -9.42 -4.51
CA LEU A 18 -20.26 -8.84 -5.85
C LEU A 18 -21.34 -9.57 -6.67
N PRO A 19 -22.08 -8.84 -7.54
CA PRO A 19 -23.06 -9.47 -8.43
C PRO A 19 -22.43 -10.54 -9.34
N PRO A 20 -23.22 -11.52 -9.79
CA PRO A 20 -22.78 -12.47 -10.81
C PRO A 20 -22.20 -11.74 -12.02
N HIS A 21 -21.10 -12.25 -12.57
CA HIS A 21 -20.36 -11.68 -13.71
C HIS A 21 -19.60 -10.37 -13.45
N VAL A 22 -19.59 -9.86 -12.22
CA VAL A 22 -18.70 -8.75 -11.84
C VAL A 22 -17.44 -9.30 -11.18
N ILE A 23 -16.28 -8.98 -11.74
CA ILE A 23 -14.98 -9.31 -11.15
C ILE A 23 -14.35 -8.06 -10.52
N LEU A 24 -13.50 -8.27 -9.52
CA LEU A 24 -12.66 -7.21 -9.00
C LEU A 24 -11.72 -6.70 -10.11
N PRO A 25 -11.43 -5.39 -10.15
CA PRO A 25 -10.43 -4.85 -11.06
C PRO A 25 -9.07 -5.54 -10.88
N ILE A 26 -8.51 -6.01 -11.99
CA ILE A 26 -7.16 -6.54 -12.04
C ILE A 26 -6.19 -5.36 -12.13
N VAL A 27 -5.25 -5.29 -11.20
CA VAL A 27 -4.26 -4.22 -11.15
C VAL A 27 -2.85 -4.77 -11.29
N ARG A 28 -1.97 -3.99 -11.93
CA ARG A 28 -0.52 -4.21 -11.87
C ARG A 28 0.04 -3.32 -10.77
N LEU A 29 0.59 -3.93 -9.73
CA LEU A 29 1.22 -3.25 -8.61
C LEU A 29 2.75 -3.28 -8.76
N THR A 30 3.36 -2.10 -8.62
CA THR A 30 4.80 -1.87 -8.71
C THR A 30 5.28 -1.26 -7.40
N ILE A 31 6.34 -1.81 -6.82
CA ILE A 31 7.02 -1.26 -5.65
C ILE A 31 8.43 -0.85 -6.08
N ASN A 32 8.81 0.38 -5.77
CA ASN A 32 10.16 0.89 -6.00
C ASN A 32 10.67 1.60 -4.74
N ARG A 33 11.79 2.34 -4.85
CA ARG A 33 12.39 3.05 -3.72
C ARG A 33 11.62 4.30 -3.27
N ASP A 34 10.65 4.74 -4.06
CA ASP A 34 9.88 5.95 -3.83
C ASP A 34 8.48 5.62 -3.30
N GLY A 35 8.04 4.36 -3.41
CA GLY A 35 6.82 3.87 -2.78
C GLY A 35 6.12 2.78 -3.58
N ILE A 36 4.79 2.83 -3.58
CA ILE A 36 3.91 1.88 -4.26
C ILE A 36 3.12 2.60 -5.34
N GLN A 37 3.01 1.98 -6.51
CA GLN A 37 2.16 2.40 -7.60
C GLN A 37 1.30 1.22 -8.04
N PHE A 38 0.06 1.46 -8.44
CA PHE A 38 -0.69 0.48 -9.21
C PHE A 38 -1.49 1.12 -10.34
N VAL A 39 -1.80 0.31 -11.35
CA VAL A 39 -2.60 0.70 -12.51
C VAL A 39 -3.61 -0.40 -12.80
N ASN A 40 -4.85 -0.02 -13.08
CA ASN A 40 -5.88 -0.96 -13.53
C ASN A 40 -5.55 -1.47 -14.93
N ILE A 41 -5.54 -2.79 -15.10
CA ILE A 41 -5.24 -3.50 -16.34
C ILE A 41 -6.38 -4.44 -16.77
N THR A 42 -7.55 -4.32 -16.14
CA THR A 42 -8.73 -5.15 -16.43
C THR A 42 -9.16 -4.99 -17.89
N ASP A 43 -9.23 -3.74 -18.35
CA ASP A 43 -9.51 -3.41 -19.74
C ASP A 43 -8.26 -2.76 -20.36
N LYS A 44 -7.70 -3.41 -21.38
CA LYS A 44 -6.51 -2.92 -22.08
C LYS A 44 -6.81 -1.76 -23.03
N ALA A 45 -8.08 -1.58 -23.43
CA ALA A 45 -8.50 -0.49 -24.30
C ALA A 45 -8.62 0.84 -23.56
N VAL A 46 -8.90 0.80 -22.25
CA VAL A 46 -9.03 1.99 -21.41
C VAL A 46 -7.68 2.35 -20.79
N LYS A 47 -7.15 3.52 -21.16
CA LYS A 47 -5.95 4.06 -20.54
C LYS A 47 -6.26 4.47 -19.10
N SER A 48 -5.99 3.57 -18.16
CA SER A 48 -6.19 3.82 -16.73
C SER A 48 -5.05 4.68 -16.16
N GLU A 49 -5.40 5.66 -15.34
CA GLU A 49 -4.42 6.45 -14.60
C GLU A 49 -3.72 5.59 -13.54
N SER A 50 -2.46 5.91 -13.27
CA SER A 50 -1.71 5.23 -12.22
C SER A 50 -1.91 5.91 -10.87
N ILE A 51 -2.34 5.16 -9.87
CA ILE A 51 -2.40 5.63 -8.49
C ILE A 51 -1.04 5.37 -7.86
N ARG A 52 -0.49 6.38 -7.16
CA ARG A 52 0.84 6.35 -6.55
C ARG A 52 0.76 6.82 -5.10
N PHE A 53 1.44 6.08 -4.23
CA PHE A 53 1.63 6.43 -2.83
C PHE A 53 3.12 6.48 -2.55
N SER A 54 3.57 7.66 -2.11
CA SER A 54 4.95 7.86 -1.68
C SER A 54 5.22 7.06 -0.40
N VAL A 55 6.45 6.54 -0.27
CA VAL A 55 6.86 5.67 0.85
C VAL A 55 6.67 6.32 2.23
N ASP A 56 6.76 7.64 2.31
CA ASP A 56 6.56 8.42 3.53
C ASP A 56 5.09 8.54 3.95
N ALA A 57 4.15 8.42 3.01
CA ALA A 57 2.71 8.36 3.29
C ALA A 57 2.24 6.95 3.68
N ILE A 58 3.02 5.90 3.41
CA ILE A 58 2.64 4.51 3.74
C ILE A 58 3.07 4.22 5.18
N SER A 59 2.11 4.17 6.10
CA SER A 59 2.39 3.89 7.52
C SER A 59 2.53 2.40 7.84
N TYR A 60 1.91 1.54 7.04
CA TYR A 60 1.85 0.11 7.31
C TYR A 60 1.60 -0.69 6.04
N GLY A 61 2.17 -1.90 5.94
CA GLY A 61 1.81 -2.86 4.91
C GLY A 61 2.19 -4.29 5.28
N VAL A 62 1.26 -5.22 5.07
CA VAL A 62 1.42 -6.61 5.52
C VAL A 62 0.59 -7.61 4.71
N GLN A 63 1.04 -8.86 4.70
CA GLN A 63 0.24 -10.01 4.32
C GLN A 63 -0.78 -10.34 5.43
N ASP A 64 -2.02 -10.59 5.05
CA ASP A 64 -3.06 -11.00 5.98
C ASP A 64 -2.84 -12.43 6.51
N LEU A 65 -3.05 -12.64 7.81
CA LEU A 65 -2.83 -13.94 8.47
C LEU A 65 -3.99 -14.94 8.27
N VAL A 66 -5.20 -14.46 7.99
CA VAL A 66 -6.39 -15.30 7.79
C VAL A 66 -6.63 -15.51 6.30
N TYR A 67 -6.70 -14.42 5.55
CA TYR A 67 -6.81 -14.44 4.10
C TYR A 67 -5.42 -14.36 3.49
N THR A 68 -4.66 -15.46 3.55
CA THR A 68 -3.21 -15.44 3.25
C THR A 68 -2.81 -14.96 1.85
N ARG A 69 -3.77 -14.83 0.92
CA ARG A 69 -3.56 -14.24 -0.41
C ARG A 69 -3.78 -12.72 -0.44
N VAL A 70 -4.17 -12.10 0.66
CA VAL A 70 -4.45 -10.67 0.75
C VAL A 70 -3.21 -9.95 1.25
N PHE A 71 -2.84 -8.88 0.54
CA PHE A 71 -1.90 -7.87 1.00
C PHE A 71 -2.68 -6.59 1.31
N SER A 72 -2.40 -5.97 2.45
CA SER A 72 -3.09 -4.76 2.89
C SER A 72 -2.08 -3.71 3.32
N MET A 73 -2.37 -2.45 3.01
CA MET A 73 -1.58 -1.30 3.41
C MET A 73 -2.45 -0.19 4.00
N ILE A 74 -1.86 0.64 4.84
CA ILE A 74 -2.49 1.85 5.38
C ILE A 74 -1.71 3.06 4.87
N ILE A 75 -2.42 3.96 4.22
CA ILE A 75 -1.94 5.26 3.75
C ILE A 75 -2.38 6.31 4.75
N VAL A 76 -1.49 7.23 5.11
CA VAL A 76 -1.83 8.44 5.85
C VAL A 76 -2.20 9.50 4.83
N THR A 77 -3.40 10.08 4.94
CA THR A 77 -3.83 11.18 4.06
C THR A 77 -3.50 12.53 4.71
N ASP A 78 -3.28 13.55 3.88
CA ASP A 78 -3.01 14.93 4.33
C ASP A 78 -4.29 15.69 4.75
N ASP A 79 -5.43 15.01 4.85
CA ASP A 79 -6.68 15.64 5.26
C ASP A 79 -6.56 16.12 6.71
N SER A 80 -6.95 17.37 6.95
CA SER A 80 -7.00 17.87 8.33
C SER A 80 -7.92 16.98 9.16
N LEU A 81 -7.54 16.77 10.43
CA LEU A 81 -8.29 15.97 11.41
C LEU A 81 -9.75 16.43 11.58
N ASP A 82 -10.10 17.60 11.04
CA ASP A 82 -11.44 18.19 11.04
C ASP A 82 -12.46 17.34 10.26
N ASN A 83 -12.02 16.54 9.27
CA ASN A 83 -12.91 15.72 8.43
C ASN A 83 -12.92 14.22 8.79
N GLY A 84 -12.20 13.80 9.84
CA GLY A 84 -12.23 12.42 10.35
C GLY A 84 -10.87 11.75 10.50
N VAL A 85 -10.84 10.43 10.27
CA VAL A 85 -9.68 9.56 10.49
C VAL A 85 -8.76 9.63 9.24
N PRO A 86 -7.52 10.15 9.33
CA PRO A 86 -6.65 10.43 8.18
C PRO A 86 -5.93 9.17 7.67
N PHE A 87 -6.65 8.05 7.59
CA PHE A 87 -6.08 6.75 7.24
C PHE A 87 -6.95 6.03 6.23
N GLU A 88 -6.36 5.67 5.09
CA GLU A 88 -7.00 4.84 4.08
C GLU A 88 -6.39 3.44 4.09
N CYS A 89 -7.25 2.42 4.13
CA CYS A 89 -6.81 1.03 4.03
C CYS A 89 -7.05 0.50 2.62
N HIS A 90 -5.97 0.18 1.91
CA HIS A 90 -6.05 -0.52 0.63
C HIS A 90 -5.75 -1.99 0.84
N SER A 91 -6.50 -2.86 0.16
CA SER A 91 -6.25 -4.30 0.15
C SER A 91 -6.32 -4.86 -1.26
N PHE A 92 -5.41 -5.79 -1.54
CA PHE A 92 -5.24 -6.43 -2.83
C PHE A 92 -5.31 -7.94 -2.65
N VAL A 93 -6.11 -8.59 -3.50
CA VAL A 93 -6.13 -10.05 -3.59
C VAL A 93 -5.06 -10.49 -4.58
N CYS A 94 -4.08 -11.25 -4.10
CA CYS A 94 -2.98 -11.77 -4.89
C CYS A 94 -3.32 -13.15 -5.50
N GLU A 95 -2.59 -13.53 -6.54
CA GLU A 95 -2.69 -14.83 -7.19
C GLU A 95 -2.35 -15.97 -6.22
N SER A 96 -1.34 -15.76 -5.38
CA SER A 96 -0.89 -16.73 -4.39
C SER A 96 -0.48 -16.07 -3.07
N LYS A 97 -0.41 -16.88 -2.00
CA LYS A 97 0.14 -16.45 -0.71
C LYS A 97 1.59 -15.99 -0.83
N ASP A 98 2.35 -16.62 -1.74
CA ASP A 98 3.77 -16.31 -1.93
C ASP A 98 3.92 -14.96 -2.64
N GLN A 99 3.00 -14.61 -3.56
CA GLN A 99 2.97 -13.28 -4.16
C GLN A 99 2.67 -12.20 -3.11
N ALA A 100 1.67 -12.40 -2.24
CA ALA A 100 1.36 -11.47 -1.15
C ALA A 100 2.57 -11.27 -0.20
N ARG A 101 3.28 -12.37 0.10
CA ARG A 101 4.51 -12.34 0.90
C ARG A 101 5.64 -11.58 0.21
N ARG A 102 5.85 -11.80 -1.10
CA ARG A 102 6.85 -11.08 -1.90
C ARG A 102 6.58 -9.58 -1.94
N ILE A 103 5.32 -9.16 -2.10
CA ILE A 103 4.91 -7.76 -2.04
C ILE A 103 5.25 -7.16 -0.67
N THR A 104 4.95 -7.87 0.40
CA THR A 104 5.28 -7.45 1.77
C THR A 104 6.78 -7.26 1.97
N TYR A 105 7.61 -8.17 1.44
CA TYR A 105 9.07 -8.05 1.50
C TYR A 105 9.62 -6.91 0.65
N ALA A 106 9.06 -6.69 -0.54
CA ALA A 106 9.44 -5.56 -1.38
C ALA A 106 9.12 -4.22 -0.69
N LEU A 107 7.96 -4.10 -0.03
CA LEU A 107 7.62 -2.92 0.76
C LEU A 107 8.55 -2.75 1.97
N ALA A 108 8.88 -3.83 2.69
CA ALA A 108 9.83 -3.76 3.80
C ALA A 108 11.22 -3.27 3.33
N ALA A 109 11.69 -3.75 2.17
CA ALA A 109 12.93 -3.26 1.56
C ALA A 109 12.84 -1.77 1.18
N CYS A 110 11.70 -1.35 0.61
CA CYS A 110 11.42 0.07 0.33
C CYS A 110 11.53 0.94 1.61
N PHE A 111 10.92 0.52 2.72
CA PHE A 111 11.04 1.23 4.01
C PHE A 111 12.47 1.26 4.55
N GLN A 112 13.22 0.17 4.41
CA GLN A 112 14.62 0.14 4.82
C GLN A 112 15.48 1.10 3.98
N ASP A 113 15.27 1.13 2.66
CA ASP A 113 15.94 2.05 1.75
C ASP A 113 15.62 3.51 2.10
N TYR A 114 14.34 3.83 2.29
CA TYR A 114 13.90 5.16 2.69
C TYR A 114 14.49 5.58 4.05
N GLY A 115 14.44 4.70 5.05
CA GLY A 115 15.02 4.95 6.36
C GLY A 115 16.54 5.19 6.33
N ARG A 116 17.27 4.60 5.36
CA ARG A 116 18.69 4.91 5.13
C ARG A 116 18.86 6.30 4.51
N LYS A 117 18.07 6.64 3.48
CA LYS A 117 18.11 7.97 2.84
C LYS A 117 17.85 9.09 3.84
N VAL A 118 16.76 9.02 4.61
CA VAL A 118 16.39 10.04 5.61
C VAL A 118 17.48 10.23 6.67
N LYS A 119 18.18 9.16 7.08
CA LYS A 119 19.32 9.26 8.01
C LYS A 119 20.53 9.96 7.40
N LEU A 120 20.81 9.75 6.12
CA LEU A 120 21.90 10.42 5.41
C LEU A 120 21.58 11.92 5.25
N ASP A 121 20.37 12.24 4.79
CA ASP A 121 19.92 13.63 4.62
C ASP A 121 19.86 14.38 5.97
N GLY A 122 19.46 13.69 7.03
CA GLY A 122 19.47 14.21 8.39
C GLY A 122 20.89 14.47 8.92
N LYS A 123 21.87 13.63 8.56
CA LYS A 123 23.28 13.85 8.88
C LYS A 123 23.88 15.02 8.10
N GLU A 124 23.56 15.18 6.81
CA GLU A 124 24.00 16.35 6.03
C GLU A 124 23.43 17.66 6.59
N ARG A 125 22.17 17.68 7.01
CA ARG A 125 21.56 18.84 7.68
C ARG A 125 22.19 19.15 9.05
N ALA A 126 22.66 18.14 9.77
CA ALA A 126 23.39 18.34 11.03
C ALA A 126 24.81 18.90 10.81
N ILE A 127 25.49 18.50 9.73
CA ILE A 127 26.85 18.96 9.40
C ILE A 127 26.85 20.41 8.90
N LYS A 128 25.77 20.87 8.24
CA LYS A 128 25.66 22.24 7.71
C LYS A 128 25.27 23.31 8.74
N LYS A 129 25.23 23.02 10.05
CA LYS A 129 24.79 23.99 11.07
C LYS A 129 25.87 24.85 11.72
N PHE A 130 27.15 24.68 11.38
CA PHE A 130 28.21 25.58 11.85
C PHE A 130 29.33 25.68 10.81
N ALA A 131 29.22 26.68 9.94
CA ALA A 131 30.33 27.29 9.20
C ALA A 131 29.91 28.72 8.83
#